data_AF-A0A967SQ96-F1
#
_entry.id   AF-A0A967SQ96-F1
#
_cell.length_a   1.000
_cell.length_b   1.000
_cell.length_c   1.000
_cell.angle_alpha   90.00
_cell.angle_beta   90.00
_cell.angle_gamma   90.00
#
_symmetry.space_group_name_H-M   'P 1'
#
loop_
_entity.id
_entity.type
_entity.pdbx_description
1 polymer ?
#
loop_
_entity_poly.entity_id
_entity_poly.type
_entity_poly.pdbx_seq_one_letter_code
_entity_poly.pdbx_strand_id
1 'polypeptide(L)'
;MARGARIYGELAGYGTTNDAHHMTAPRPDGSQAARAITLAMGAAGISPDEVDYVNPHGSSTPLNDGTETRAIKQALGDRARRIPLSGTKPYYAHALGASGAVEAAICCLAMERGWIPPTLNLDEPDDD
;
A
#
# COMPACT_ATOMS: atom_id res chain seq x y z
N MET A 1 0.02 -13.82 23.99
CA MET A 1 -0.11 -13.05 25.25
C MET A 1 0.85 -13.51 26.36
N ALA A 2 1.12 -14.80 26.53
CA ALA A 2 1.94 -15.33 27.65
C ALA A 2 3.38 -14.79 27.80
N ARG A 3 3.93 -14.11 26.77
CA ARG A 3 5.30 -13.58 26.76
C ARG A 3 5.42 -12.13 27.26
N GLY A 4 4.30 -11.44 27.49
CA GLY A 4 4.29 -10.01 27.87
C GLY A 4 4.81 -9.05 26.79
N ALA A 5 4.94 -9.51 25.53
CA ALA A 5 5.42 -8.67 24.43
C ALA A 5 4.36 -7.63 24.03
N ARG A 6 4.81 -6.40 23.75
CA ARG A 6 3.97 -5.34 23.16
C ARG A 6 3.52 -5.76 21.77
N ILE A 7 2.22 -5.60 21.50
CA ILE A 7 1.62 -5.86 20.19
C ILE A 7 1.49 -4.51 19.48
N TYR A 8 2.10 -4.39 18.30
CA TYR A 8 2.03 -3.17 17.48
C TYR A 8 0.90 -3.23 16.43
N GLY A 9 0.47 -4.42 16.07
CA GLY A 9 -0.57 -4.64 15.06
C GLY A 9 -0.79 -6.12 14.79
N GLU A 10 -1.82 -6.39 13.99
CA GLU A 10 -2.20 -7.72 13.52
C GLU A 10 -2.18 -7.73 12.00
N LEU A 11 -1.60 -8.78 11.40
CA LEU A 11 -1.72 -9.02 9.97
C LEU A 11 -3.07 -9.71 9.72
N ALA A 12 -4.11 -8.92 9.48
CA ALA A 12 -5.47 -9.43 9.30
C ALA A 12 -5.65 -10.23 7.99
N GLY A 13 -4.92 -9.86 6.93
CA GLY A 13 -5.02 -10.52 5.63
C GLY A 13 -3.83 -10.25 4.72
N TYR A 14 -3.64 -11.12 3.74
CA TYR A 14 -2.59 -11.01 2.73
C TYR A 14 -3.10 -11.54 1.38
N GLY A 15 -2.66 -10.91 0.30
CA GLY A 15 -3.02 -11.29 -1.07
C GLY A 15 -1.79 -11.17 -1.97
N THR A 16 -1.66 -12.11 -2.90
CA THR A 16 -0.58 -12.11 -3.89
C THR A 16 -1.09 -12.59 -5.24
N THR A 17 -0.54 -12.00 -6.29
CA THR A 17 -0.88 -12.27 -7.69
C THR A 17 0.38 -12.18 -8.55
N ASN A 18 0.24 -12.49 -9.84
CA ASN A 18 1.29 -12.31 -10.82
C ASN A 18 0.69 -11.61 -12.05
N ASP A 19 1.38 -10.60 -12.58
CA ASP A 19 0.93 -9.85 -13.75
C ASP A 19 0.91 -10.68 -15.02
N ALA A 20 1.82 -11.66 -15.14
CA ALA A 20 2.04 -12.52 -16.31
C ALA A 20 2.07 -11.73 -17.63
N HIS A 21 2.60 -10.49 -17.59
CA HIS A 21 2.50 -9.52 -18.67
C HIS A 21 3.85 -9.20 -19.30
N HIS A 22 4.82 -8.77 -18.49
CA HIS A 22 6.14 -8.35 -18.94
C HIS A 22 7.17 -8.61 -17.83
N MET A 23 8.46 -8.71 -18.18
CA MET A 23 9.52 -9.08 -17.24
C MET A 23 9.73 -8.04 -16.13
N THR A 24 9.53 -6.75 -16.42
CA THR A 24 9.81 -5.63 -15.49
C THR A 24 8.69 -4.60 -15.44
N ALA A 25 8.15 -4.20 -16.59
CA ALA A 25 6.99 -3.33 -16.66
C ALA A 25 5.74 -3.96 -16.01
N PRO A 26 4.99 -3.20 -15.19
CA PRO A 26 3.74 -3.69 -14.62
C PRO A 26 2.66 -3.78 -15.71
N ARG A 27 1.63 -4.59 -15.48
CA ARG A 27 0.46 -4.62 -16.35
C ARG A 27 -0.24 -3.24 -16.30
N PRO A 28 -0.39 -2.51 -17.42
CA PRO A 28 -0.74 -1.09 -17.42
C PRO A 28 -2.06 -0.73 -16.70
N ASP A 29 -3.03 -1.64 -16.68
CA ASP A 29 -4.33 -1.40 -16.07
C ASP A 29 -4.39 -1.68 -14.56
N GLY A 30 -3.31 -2.18 -13.96
CA GLY A 30 -3.20 -2.46 -12.53
C GLY A 30 -4.08 -3.59 -12.01
N SER A 31 -4.76 -4.35 -12.87
CA SER A 31 -5.85 -5.25 -12.42
C SER A 31 -5.39 -6.37 -11.50
N GLN A 32 -4.16 -6.86 -11.67
CA GLN A 32 -3.61 -7.93 -10.85
C GLN A 32 -3.20 -7.39 -9.48
N ALA A 33 -2.61 -6.19 -9.41
CA ALA A 33 -2.38 -5.49 -8.15
C ALA A 33 -3.71 -5.17 -7.42
N ALA A 34 -4.74 -4.71 -8.15
CA ALA A 34 -6.08 -4.50 -7.59
C ALA A 34 -6.67 -5.80 -7.02
N ARG A 35 -6.47 -6.91 -7.73
CA ARG A 35 -6.88 -8.25 -7.27
C ARG A 35 -6.11 -8.68 -6.02
N ALA A 36 -4.82 -8.39 -5.92
CA ALA A 36 -4.04 -8.68 -4.71
C ALA A 36 -4.59 -7.92 -3.49
N ILE A 37 -4.90 -6.62 -3.65
CA ILE A 37 -5.53 -5.80 -2.59
C ILE A 37 -6.90 -6.38 -2.22
N THR A 38 -7.72 -6.73 -3.21
CA THR A 38 -9.05 -7.32 -2.99
C THR A 38 -8.98 -8.67 -2.27
N LEU A 39 -8.02 -9.53 -2.61
CA LEU A 39 -7.77 -10.80 -1.93
C LEU A 39 -7.32 -10.59 -0.48
N ALA A 40 -6.45 -9.60 -0.22
CA ALA A 40 -6.01 -9.26 1.13
C ALA A 40 -7.18 -8.78 2.01
N MET A 41 -8.04 -7.90 1.49
CA MET A 41 -9.26 -7.46 2.19
C MET A 41 -10.23 -8.62 2.43
N GLY A 42 -10.44 -9.48 1.43
CA GLY A 42 -11.28 -10.67 1.57
C GLY A 42 -10.75 -11.66 2.61
N ALA A 43 -9.44 -11.86 2.68
CA ALA A 43 -8.80 -12.68 3.70
C ALA A 43 -8.93 -12.08 5.11
N ALA A 44 -8.89 -10.74 5.22
CA ALA A 44 -9.12 -10.01 6.45
C ALA A 44 -10.61 -9.90 6.86
N GLY A 45 -11.53 -10.21 5.94
CA GLY A 45 -12.97 -10.07 6.17
C GLY A 45 -13.45 -8.61 6.25
N ILE A 46 -12.71 -7.67 5.66
CA ILE A 46 -13.04 -6.24 5.68
C ILE A 46 -13.52 -5.74 4.30
N SER A 47 -14.34 -4.70 4.34
CA SER A 47 -14.76 -3.92 3.18
C SER A 47 -13.79 -2.75 2.90
N PRO A 48 -13.81 -2.17 1.69
CA PRO A 48 -13.01 -0.98 1.39
C PRO A 48 -13.20 0.17 2.37
N ASP A 49 -14.43 0.41 2.84
CA ASP A 49 -14.75 1.54 3.72
C ASP A 49 -14.09 1.47 5.11
N GLU A 50 -13.60 0.29 5.48
CA GLU A 50 -12.86 0.04 6.74
C GLU A 50 -11.34 0.31 6.60
N VAL A 51 -10.85 0.64 5.40
CA VAL A 51 -9.44 1.01 5.18
C VAL A 51 -9.25 2.50 5.45
N ASP A 52 -8.45 2.83 6.46
CA ASP A 52 -8.21 4.21 6.89
C ASP A 52 -6.92 4.86 6.36
N TYR A 53 -5.97 4.05 5.86
CA TYR A 53 -4.68 4.55 5.39
C TYR A 53 -4.05 3.55 4.40
N VAL A 54 -3.41 4.06 3.34
CA VAL A 54 -2.60 3.27 2.42
C VAL A 54 -1.16 3.79 2.39
N ASN A 55 -0.22 2.92 2.73
CA ASN A 55 1.19 3.10 2.41
C ASN A 55 1.48 2.35 1.09
N PRO A 56 1.60 3.06 -0.04
CA PRO A 56 1.79 2.45 -1.35
C PRO A 56 3.22 1.94 -1.53
N HIS A 57 3.45 1.15 -2.58
CA HIS A 57 4.78 0.84 -3.06
C HIS A 57 5.54 2.12 -3.43
N GLY A 58 4.94 3.09 -4.13
CA GLY A 58 5.50 4.44 -4.31
C GLY A 58 6.98 4.44 -4.73
N SER A 59 7.28 3.82 -5.86
CA SER A 59 8.66 3.65 -6.35
C SER A 59 9.24 4.91 -6.99
N SER A 60 8.42 5.95 -7.20
CA SER A 60 8.77 7.15 -7.96
C SER A 60 9.13 6.83 -9.42
N THR A 61 8.49 5.82 -9.99
CA THR A 61 8.63 5.50 -11.42
C THR A 61 7.31 5.77 -12.14
N PRO A 62 7.31 6.49 -13.30
CA PRO A 62 6.07 6.90 -13.96
C PRO A 62 5.11 5.75 -14.27
N LEU A 63 5.66 4.60 -14.72
CA LEU A 63 4.83 3.44 -15.04
C LEU A 63 4.23 2.78 -13.79
N ASN A 64 5.00 2.65 -12.71
CA ASN A 64 4.53 1.95 -11.52
C ASN A 64 3.53 2.80 -10.75
N ASP A 65 3.83 4.08 -10.52
CA ASP A 65 3.04 4.92 -9.62
C ASP A 65 1.65 5.20 -10.22
N GLY A 66 1.54 5.41 -11.53
CA GLY A 66 0.25 5.49 -12.22
C GLY A 66 -0.51 4.15 -12.20
N THR A 67 0.19 3.02 -12.36
CA THR A 67 -0.44 1.69 -12.31
C THR A 67 -0.94 1.34 -10.92
N GLU A 68 -0.18 1.68 -9.88
CA GLU A 68 -0.54 1.50 -8.48
C GLU A 68 -1.75 2.36 -8.11
N THR A 69 -1.79 3.61 -8.56
CA THR A 69 -2.94 4.51 -8.39
C THR A 69 -4.21 3.90 -8.99
N ARG A 70 -4.14 3.37 -10.22
CA ARG A 70 -5.26 2.66 -10.85
C ARG A 70 -5.67 1.41 -10.07
N ALA A 71 -4.71 0.63 -9.58
CA ALA A 71 -4.97 -0.58 -8.81
C ALA A 71 -5.72 -0.28 -7.50
N ILE A 72 -5.28 0.75 -6.77
CA ILE A 72 -5.91 1.19 -5.51
C ILE A 72 -7.34 1.68 -5.78
N LYS A 73 -7.55 2.48 -6.84
CA LYS A 73 -8.88 2.95 -7.25
C LYS A 73 -9.81 1.82 -7.64
N GLN A 74 -9.31 0.81 -8.36
CA GLN A 74 -10.10 -0.38 -8.72
C GLN A 74 -10.49 -1.21 -7.49
N ALA A 75 -9.57 -1.40 -6.54
CA ALA A 75 -9.82 -2.22 -5.36
C ALA A 75 -10.71 -1.53 -4.32
N LEU A 76 -10.53 -0.23 -4.11
CA LEU A 76 -11.24 0.52 -3.06
C LEU A 76 -12.45 1.30 -3.57
N GLY A 77 -12.64 1.43 -4.89
CA GLY A 77 -13.73 2.20 -5.47
C GLY A 77 -13.72 3.66 -5.01
N ASP A 78 -14.88 4.18 -4.63
CA ASP A 78 -15.03 5.58 -4.18
C ASP A 78 -14.25 5.91 -2.91
N ARG A 79 -13.95 4.90 -2.07
CA ARG A 79 -13.14 5.10 -0.87
C ARG A 79 -11.73 5.59 -1.20
N ALA A 80 -11.17 5.19 -2.34
CA ALA A 80 -9.82 5.59 -2.77
C ALA A 80 -9.62 7.12 -2.80
N ARG A 81 -10.68 7.89 -3.07
CA ARG A 81 -10.62 9.36 -3.13
C ARG A 81 -10.67 10.06 -1.77
N ARG A 82 -10.98 9.31 -0.71
CA ARG A 82 -11.21 9.84 0.64
C ARG A 82 -10.19 9.38 1.66
N ILE A 83 -9.37 8.38 1.31
CA ILE A 83 -8.36 7.85 2.22
C ILE A 83 -7.05 8.61 2.08
N PRO A 84 -6.36 8.90 3.18
CA PRO A 84 -4.98 9.34 3.12
C PRO A 84 -4.10 8.24 2.52
N LEU A 85 -3.22 8.65 1.61
CA LEU A 85 -2.22 7.83 0.98
C LEU A 85 -0.89 8.58 1.03
N SER A 86 0.18 7.91 1.49
CA SER A 86 1.51 8.53 1.52
C SER A 86 2.62 7.50 1.35
N GLY A 87 3.43 7.67 0.31
CA GLY A 87 4.63 6.86 0.09
C GLY A 87 5.75 7.19 1.07
N THR A 88 6.39 6.15 1.63
CA THR A 88 7.42 6.29 2.67
C THR A 88 8.85 6.01 2.20
N LYS A 89 9.03 5.49 0.98
CA LYS A 89 10.37 5.30 0.41
C LYS A 89 11.25 6.56 0.33
N PRO A 90 10.72 7.79 0.18
CA PRO A 90 11.54 9.00 0.27
C PRO A 90 12.35 9.16 1.56
N TYR A 91 11.97 8.52 2.67
CA TYR A 91 12.71 8.57 3.94
C TYR A 91 13.92 7.63 3.99
N TYR A 92 13.90 6.52 3.24
CA TYR A 92 14.89 5.43 3.38
C TYR A 92 15.32 4.80 2.06
N ALA A 93 14.96 5.41 0.92
CA ALA A 93 15.12 4.89 -0.43
C ALA A 93 14.41 3.55 -0.67
N HIS A 94 14.73 2.89 -1.79
CA HIS A 94 14.12 1.62 -2.17
C HIS A 94 14.88 0.43 -1.58
N ALA A 95 14.41 -0.09 -0.44
CA ALA A 95 15.07 -1.15 0.32
C ALA A 95 14.95 -2.57 -0.29
N LEU A 96 14.54 -2.67 -1.57
CA LEU A 96 14.36 -3.93 -2.30
C LEU A 96 13.53 -4.93 -1.48
N GLY A 97 14.05 -6.14 -1.24
CA GLY A 97 13.37 -7.19 -0.49
C GLY A 97 13.01 -6.83 0.96
N ALA A 98 13.62 -5.80 1.54
CA ALA A 98 13.27 -5.32 2.88
C ALA A 98 12.10 -4.32 2.89
N SER A 99 11.67 -3.80 1.74
CA SER A 99 10.66 -2.73 1.65
C SER A 99 9.36 -3.10 2.37
N GLY A 100 8.82 -4.30 2.12
CA GLY A 100 7.56 -4.73 2.76
C GLY A 100 7.63 -4.78 4.28
N ALA A 101 8.77 -5.19 4.86
CA ALA A 101 8.95 -5.22 6.31
C ALA A 101 9.05 -3.82 6.92
N VAL A 102 9.78 -2.91 6.26
CA VAL A 102 9.89 -1.51 6.68
C VAL A 102 8.53 -0.81 6.61
N GLU A 103 7.79 -1.02 5.53
CA GLU A 103 6.48 -0.38 5.29
C GLU A 103 5.42 -0.90 6.25
N ALA A 104 5.40 -2.20 6.54
CA ALA A 104 4.54 -2.78 7.56
C ALA A 104 4.86 -2.20 8.95
N ALA A 105 6.14 -2.07 9.31
CA ALA A 105 6.54 -1.45 10.56
C ALA A 105 6.09 0.02 10.65
N ILE A 106 6.20 0.78 9.56
CA ILE A 106 5.72 2.16 9.50
C ILE A 106 4.20 2.23 9.68
N CYS A 107 3.42 1.37 9.02
CA CYS A 107 1.97 1.33 9.22
C CYS A 107 1.59 1.03 10.67
N CYS A 108 2.27 0.06 11.29
CA CYS A 108 2.07 -0.26 12.72
C CYS A 108 2.39 0.94 13.62
N LEU A 109 3.50 1.65 13.37
CA LEU A 109 3.87 2.84 14.14
C LEU A 109 2.93 4.02 13.87
N ALA A 110 2.39 4.14 12.65
CA ALA A 110 1.41 5.17 12.31
C ALA A 110 0.11 4.97 13.09
N MET A 111 -0.39 3.73 13.15
CA MET A 111 -1.56 3.37 13.97
C MET A 111 -1.29 3.61 15.46
N GLU A 112 -0.15 3.15 15.98
CA GLU A 112 0.21 3.31 17.38
C GLU A 112 0.31 4.78 17.80
N ARG A 113 0.88 5.63 16.95
CA ARG A 113 1.15 7.04 17.25
C ARG A 113 0.00 7.96 16.86
N GLY A 114 -1.00 7.47 16.14
CA GLY A 114 -2.08 8.29 15.58
C GLY A 114 -1.57 9.34 14.60
N TRP A 115 -0.51 9.03 13.85
CA TRP A 115 0.14 9.99 12.95
C TRP A 115 0.58 9.32 11.65
N ILE A 116 0.16 9.90 10.52
CA ILE A 116 0.53 9.44 9.17
C ILE A 116 1.73 10.27 8.68
N PRO A 117 2.83 9.62 8.25
CA PRO A 117 3.98 10.34 7.71
C PRO A 117 3.64 10.97 6.36
N PRO A 118 4.01 12.25 6.10
CA PRO A 118 3.79 12.84 4.79
C PRO A 118 4.71 12.21 3.74
N THR A 119 4.31 12.25 2.47
CA THR A 119 5.22 11.92 1.35
C THR A 119 6.23 13.05 1.16
N LEU A 120 7.52 12.75 1.28
CA LEU A 120 8.58 13.72 0.96
C LEU A 120 8.81 13.79 -0.55
N ASN A 121 9.36 14.91 -1.00
CA ASN A 121 9.73 15.16 -2.41
C ASN A 121 8.53 15.10 -3.39
N LEU A 122 7.32 15.39 -2.90
CA LEU A 122 6.11 15.51 -3.71
C LEU A 122 5.69 16.98 -3.75
N ASP A 123 6.06 17.67 -4.82
CA ASP A 123 5.67 19.06 -5.06
C ASP A 123 4.44 19.15 -5.97
N GLU A 124 4.40 18.32 -7.01
CA GLU A 124 3.33 18.26 -8.01
C GLU A 124 2.75 16.83 -8.03
N PRO A 125 1.56 16.62 -7.45
CA PRO A 125 0.85 15.34 -7.56
C PRO A 125 0.48 15.02 -9.01
N ASP A 126 0.46 13.73 -9.33
CA ASP A 126 -0.07 13.27 -10.62
C ASP A 126 -1.58 13.58 -10.72
N ASP A 127 -2.04 13.89 -11.93
CA ASP A 127 -3.44 14.31 -12.21
C ASP A 127 -4.42 13.12 -12.20
N ASP A 128 -3.89 11.90 -12.29
CA ASP A 128 -4.65 10.66 -12.46
C ASP A 128 -5.48 10.25 -11.24
#